data_AF-A0A7I7WHJ3-F1
#
_entry.id   AF-A0A7I7WHJ3-F1
#
_cell.length_a   1.000
_cell.length_b   1.000
_cell.length_c   1.000
_cell.angle_alpha   90.00
_cell.angle_beta   90.00
_cell.angle_gamma   90.00
#
_symmetry.space_group_name_H-M   'P 1'
#
loop_
_entity.id
_entity.type
_entity.pdbx_description
1 polymer ?
#
loop_
_entity_poly.entity_id
_entity_poly.type
_entity_poly.pdbx_seq_one_letter_code
_entity_poly.pdbx_strand_id
1 'polypeptide(L)' 'MNAETQAVAGQPIVLQVISDAVDSLHVHSVPEHVFDVAATSGQRFEFTVDIPGRVAVELHDLHVTVVTIEVRP' A
#
# COMPACT_ATOMS: atom_id res chain seq x y z
N MET A 1 2.54 14.02 -8.01
CA MET A 1 3.43 13.69 -6.87
C MET A 1 2.68 12.67 -6.05
N ASN A 2 3.26 11.50 -5.81
CA ASN A 2 2.70 10.49 -4.92
C ASN A 2 2.91 10.92 -3.46
N ALA A 3 2.06 10.45 -2.55
CA ALA A 3 2.22 10.75 -1.14
C ALA A 3 3.45 10.00 -0.57
N GLU A 4 4.10 10.57 0.44
CA GLU A 4 5.12 9.89 1.25
C GLU A 4 4.68 9.85 2.71
N THR A 5 4.90 8.72 3.38
CA THR A 5 4.58 8.54 4.80
C THR A 5 5.58 7.60 5.48
N GLN A 6 5.46 7.42 6.79
CA GLN A 6 6.35 6.58 7.59
C GLN A 6 5.58 5.51 8.37
N ALA A 7 6.24 4.36 8.57
CA ALA A 7 5.77 3.27 9.40
C ALA A 7 6.93 2.64 10.19
N VAL A 8 6.60 1.78 11.15
CA VAL A 8 7.57 1.05 11.97
C VAL A 8 7.55 -0.43 11.59
N ALA A 9 8.72 -1.04 11.44
CA ALA A 9 8.87 -2.43 11.07
C ALA A 9 8.17 -3.34 12.10
N GLY A 10 7.48 -4.37 11.60
CA GLY A 10 6.72 -5.29 12.44
C GLY A 10 5.42 -4.74 13.03
N GLN A 11 5.08 -3.46 12.79
CA GLN A 11 3.79 -2.90 13.19
C GLN A 11 2.77 -2.95 12.05
N PRO A 12 1.47 -3.15 12.37
CA PRO A 12 0.42 -3.12 11.36
C PRO A 12 0.34 -1.78 10.65
N ILE A 13 0.29 -1.83 9.32
CA ILE A 13 0.02 -0.71 8.42
C ILE A 13 -1.39 -0.90 7.87
N VAL A 14 -2.19 0.16 7.93
CA VAL A 14 -3.57 0.15 7.46
C VAL A 14 -3.73 1.16 6.32
N LEU A 15 -4.11 0.67 5.15
CA LEU A 15 -4.53 1.51 4.04
C LEU A 15 -6.04 1.67 4.05
N GLN A 16 -6.51 2.91 4.11
CA GLN A 16 -7.91 3.26 3.86
C GLN A 16 -8.01 3.76 2.43
N VAL A 17 -8.84 3.07 1.64
CA VAL A 17 -8.92 3.28 0.19
C VAL A 17 -10.33 3.72 -0.18
N ILE A 18 -10.37 4.80 -0.96
CA ILE A 18 -11.55 5.25 -1.70
C ILE A 18 -11.16 5.16 -3.17
N SER A 19 -11.90 4.39 -3.95
CA SER A 19 -11.68 4.21 -5.37
C SER A 19 -13.00 4.34 -6.12
N ASP A 20 -12.94 4.86 -7.35
CA ASP A 20 -14.04 4.93 -8.30
C ASP A 20 -13.89 3.89 -9.43
N ALA A 21 -12.84 3.07 -9.39
CA ALA A 21 -12.55 2.02 -10.36
C ALA A 21 -12.18 0.69 -9.67
N VAL A 22 -12.34 -0.41 -10.41
CA VAL A 22 -11.80 -1.73 -10.06
C VAL A 22 -10.34 -1.78 -10.49
N ASP A 23 -9.45 -2.27 -9.61
CA ASP A 23 -8.00 -2.41 -9.84
C ASP A 23 -7.42 -3.39 -8.79
N SER A 24 -6.10 -3.47 -8.67
CA SER A 24 -5.40 -4.12 -7.57
C SER A 24 -4.30 -3.22 -7.00
N LEU A 25 -4.11 -3.27 -5.69
CA LEU A 25 -3.01 -2.61 -5.00
C LEU A 25 -1.87 -3.60 -4.80
N HIS A 26 -0.69 -3.26 -5.31
CA HIS A 26 0.54 -4.01 -5.13
C HIS A 26 1.44 -3.29 -4.11
N VAL A 27 1.80 -3.98 -3.04
CA VAL A 27 2.77 -3.51 -2.04
C VAL A 27 4.09 -4.20 -2.30
N HIS A 28 5.09 -3.43 -2.73
CA HIS A 28 6.42 -3.94 -3.08
C HIS A 28 7.29 -4.15 -1.83
N SER A 29 6.88 -5.08 -0.97
CA SER A 29 7.59 -5.54 0.23
C SER A 29 8.03 -7.00 0.11
N VAL A 30 8.67 -7.53 1.16
CA VAL A 30 8.97 -8.98 1.29
C VAL A 30 8.35 -9.49 2.60
N PRO A 31 7.37 -10.42 2.54
CA PRO A 31 6.68 -10.88 1.32
C PRO A 31 5.92 -9.73 0.64
N GLU A 32 5.61 -9.92 -0.64
CA GLU A 32 4.72 -9.01 -1.38
C GLU A 32 3.29 -9.11 -0.84
N HIS A 33 2.53 -8.03 -0.96
CA HIS A 33 1.09 -8.05 -0.70
C HIS A 33 0.33 -7.54 -1.92
N VAL A 34 -0.78 -8.21 -2.24
CA VAL A 34 -1.68 -7.84 -3.32
C VAL A 34 -3.11 -7.79 -2.76
N PHE A 35 -3.84 -6.72 -3.06
CA PHE A 35 -5.21 -6.52 -2.62
C PHE A 35 -6.11 -6.12 -3.78
N ASP A 36 -7.25 -6.79 -3.93
CA ASP A 36 -8.28 -6.37 -4.90
C ASP A 36 -8.94 -5.07 -4.44
N VAL A 37 -9.06 -4.10 -5.35
CA VAL A 37 -9.74 -2.83 -5.12
C VAL A 37 -11.05 -2.81 -5.91
N ALA A 38 -12.15 -2.53 -5.23
CA ALA A 38 -13.44 -2.26 -5.85
C ALA A 38 -13.69 -0.76 -6.05
N ALA A 39 -14.60 -0.41 -6.96
CA ALA A 39 -15.09 0.95 -7.16
C ALA A 39 -16.03 1.40 -6.02
N THR A 40 -15.51 1.49 -4.80
CA THR A 40 -16.25 1.93 -3.60
C THR A 40 -15.35 2.69 -2.63
N SER A 41 -15.99 3.45 -1.75
CA SER A 41 -15.36 4.05 -0.58
C SER A 41 -15.25 3.07 0.59
N GLY A 42 -14.33 3.35 1.51
CA GLY A 42 -14.27 2.70 2.83
C GLY A 42 -13.60 1.33 2.86
N GLN A 43 -12.81 0.98 1.84
CA GLN A 43 -12.04 -0.26 1.82
C GLN A 43 -10.86 -0.15 2.79
N ARG A 44 -10.56 -1.23 3.49
CA ARG A 44 -9.47 -1.29 4.48
C ARG A 44 -8.60 -2.51 4.22
N PHE A 45 -7.32 -2.28 3.99
CA PHE A 45 -6.32 -3.33 3.83
C PHE A 45 -5.28 -3.20 4.94
N GLU A 46 -4.91 -4.32 5.54
CA GLU A 46 -3.96 -4.37 6.65
C GLU A 46 -2.85 -5.35 6.33
N PHE A 47 -1.61 -4.92 6.54
CA PHE A 47 -0.42 -5.73 6.34
C PHE A 47 0.70 -5.27 7.27
N THR A 48 1.76 -6.07 7.32
CA THR A 48 2.99 -5.74 8.06
C THR A 48 4.17 -5.78 7.09
N VAL A 49 5.17 -4.93 7.36
CA VAL A 49 6.47 -4.98 6.71
C VAL A 49 7.53 -5.15 7.79
N ASP A 50 8.27 -6.25 7.75
CA ASP A 50 9.27 -6.57 8.79
C ASP A 50 10.68 -6.04 8.46
N ILE A 51 10.93 -5.71 7.19
CA ILE A 51 12.24 -5.26 6.70
C ILE A 51 12.19 -3.73 6.50
N PRO A 52 12.99 -2.94 7.25
CA PRO A 52 13.10 -1.50 7.03
C PRO A 52 13.54 -1.15 5.61
N GLY A 53 13.01 -0.04 5.08
CA GLY A 53 13.29 0.40 3.71
C GLY A 53 12.16 1.25 3.13
N ARG A 54 12.30 1.61 1.85
CA ARG A 54 11.24 2.28 1.10
C ARG A 54 10.35 1.23 0.42
N VAL A 55 9.06 1.28 0.72
CA VAL A 55 8.04 0.39 0.15
C VAL A 55 7.11 1.21 -0.73
N ALA A 56 7.01 0.86 -2.00
CA ALA A 56 6.04 1.45 -2.91
C ALA A 56 4.71 0.71 -2.82
N VAL A 57 3.61 1.45 -2.84
CA VAL A 57 2.26 0.93 -3.05
C VAL A 57 1.77 1.46 -4.40
N GLU A 58 1.41 0.55 -5.29
CA GLU A 58 1.05 0.82 -6.68
C GLU A 58 -0.37 0.33 -6.99
N LEU A 59 -1.12 1.09 -7.79
CA LEU A 59 -2.27 0.58 -8.53
C LEU A 59 -1.74 -0.13 -9.76
N HIS A 60 -1.97 -1.45 -9.82
CA HIS A 60 -1.30 -2.32 -10.77
C HIS A 60 -1.73 -2.06 -12.21
N ASP A 61 -3.03 -2.02 -12.49
CA ASP A 61 -3.50 -1.89 -13.87
C ASP A 61 -3.13 -0.52 -14.43
N LEU A 62 -3.24 0.52 -13.60
CA LEU A 62 -2.85 1.88 -13.96
C LEU A 62 -1.34 2.13 -13.96
N HIS A 63 -0.55 1.24 -13.36
CA HIS A 63 0.91 1.38 -13.18
C HIS A 63 1.30 2.72 -12.51
N VAL A 64 0.58 3.08 -11.45
CA VAL A 64 0.78 4.33 -10.72
C VAL A 64 1.08 4.04 -9.25
N THR A 65 2.24 4.52 -8.78
CA THR A 65 2.53 4.56 -7.35
C THR A 65 1.63 5.58 -6.64
N VAL A 66 0.82 5.13 -5.70
CA VAL A 66 -0.11 5.97 -4.94
C VAL A 66 0.51 6.50 -3.65
N VAL A 67 1.34 5.70 -2.98
CA VAL A 67 2.08 6.11 -1.79
C VAL A 67 3.43 5.41 -1.73
N THR A 68 4.45 6.11 -1.22
CA THR A 68 5.68 5.48 -0.76
C THR A 68 5.74 5.53 0.76
N ILE A 69 6.00 4.39 1.38
CA ILE A 69 6.11 4.24 2.84
C ILE A 69 7.59 4.04 3.18
N GLU A 70 8.14 4.94 3.97
CA GLU A 70 9.45 4.76 4.61
C GLU A 70 9.26 3.94 5.89
N VAL A 71 9.61 2.67 5.84
CA VAL A 71 9.56 1.75 6.98
C VAL A 71 10.86 1.87 7.76
N ARG A 72 10.73 2.23 9.03
CA ARG A 72 11.84 2.44 9.97
C ARG A 72 11.92 1.28 10.97
N PRO A 73 13.10 1.02 11.55
CA PRO A 73 13.24 0.05 12.64
C PRO A 73 12.32 0.36 13.83
#